data_AF-A0A0M3SJ91-F1
#
_entry.id   AF-A0A0M3SJ91-F1
#
_cell.length_a   1.000
_cell.length_b   1.000
_cell.length_c   1.000
_cell.angle_alpha   90.00
_cell.angle_beta   90.00
_cell.angle_gamma   90.00
#
_symmetry.space_group_name_H-M   'P 1'
#
loop_
_entity.id
_entity.type
_entity.pdbx_description
1 polymer ?
#
loop_
_entity_poly.entity_id
_entity_poly.type
_entity_poly.pdbx_seq_one_letter_code
_entity_poly.pdbx_strand_id
1 'polypeptide(L)'
;MKKILTLFTAFTLFASTSLSVISCETEKGFYLPDQPKNGEDIVNSLDNYHIEQERMEVISGKELDECKYCSKDEQNTIKLKSEAWQRSWIYEAFILAFLSYKMTQLEYDYLESKKIPEETYIIITLSIFDDFVGYRQKDETLNNNTKEYILEIQKWAKKEAIHE
;
A
#
# COMPACT_ATOMS: atom_id res chain seq x y z
N MET A 1 -29.91 26.05 -43.82
CA MET A 1 -28.64 26.75 -44.13
C MET A 1 -28.10 27.39 -42.85
N LYS A 2 -26.78 27.27 -42.63
CA LYS A 2 -25.91 27.93 -41.61
C LYS A 2 -26.06 27.35 -40.18
N LYS A 3 -25.18 26.45 -39.68
CA LYS A 3 -23.74 26.53 -39.32
C LYS A 3 -23.41 27.65 -38.32
N ILE A 4 -22.89 27.22 -37.16
CA ILE A 4 -21.86 27.75 -36.22
C ILE A 4 -22.13 26.93 -34.94
N LEU A 5 -21.42 25.87 -34.49
CA LEU A 5 -20.00 25.52 -34.37
C LEU A 5 -19.10 26.61 -33.78
N THR A 6 -18.85 26.53 -32.46
CA THR A 6 -17.51 26.47 -31.83
C THR A 6 -17.70 26.27 -30.33
N LEU A 7 -17.35 25.09 -29.80
CA LEU A 7 -16.03 24.74 -29.22
C LEU A 7 -15.71 25.51 -27.94
N PHE A 8 -15.91 24.85 -26.80
CA PHE A 8 -15.10 25.09 -25.61
C PHE A 8 -14.58 23.76 -25.07
N THR A 9 -13.31 23.53 -25.40
CA THR A 9 -12.27 22.92 -24.57
C THR A 9 -12.62 21.60 -23.88
N ALA A 10 -12.43 20.51 -24.62
CA ALA A 10 -12.01 19.25 -24.04
C ALA A 10 -10.60 19.44 -23.46
N PHE A 11 -10.52 19.70 -22.16
CA PHE A 11 -9.28 19.44 -21.43
C PHE A 11 -9.06 17.93 -21.46
N THR A 12 -8.20 17.49 -22.38
CA THR A 12 -7.48 16.24 -22.27
C THR A 12 -6.67 16.28 -20.98
N LEU A 13 -7.27 15.84 -19.87
CA LEU A 13 -6.49 15.34 -18.75
C LEU A 13 -5.86 14.04 -19.24
N PHE A 14 -4.61 14.12 -19.66
CA PHE A 14 -3.72 12.96 -19.56
C PHE A 14 -3.52 12.70 -18.06
N ALA A 15 -4.47 11.99 -17.46
CA ALA A 15 -4.20 11.29 -16.22
C ALA A 15 -3.22 10.18 -16.59
N SER A 16 -1.96 10.36 -16.19
CA SER A 16 -1.00 9.28 -16.12
C SER A 16 -1.66 8.12 -15.36
N THR A 17 -2.01 7.07 -16.09
CA THR A 17 -2.37 5.78 -15.50
C THR A 17 -1.10 5.15 -14.93
N SER A 18 -0.58 5.71 -13.83
CA SER A 18 0.08 4.87 -12.83
C SER A 18 -1.03 3.99 -12.27
N LEU A 19 -0.81 2.67 -12.32
CA LEU A 19 -1.73 1.64 -11.85
C LEU A 19 -2.14 1.89 -10.39
N SER A 20 -3.18 2.70 -10.20
CA SER A 20 -3.93 2.81 -8.96
C SER A 20 -5.05 1.78 -9.05
N VAL A 21 -4.69 0.49 -9.11
CA VAL A 21 -5.68 -0.59 -9.17
C VAL A 21 -6.11 -0.93 -7.77
N ILE A 22 -7.12 -0.23 -7.30
CA ILE A 22 -8.22 -0.85 -6.56
C ILE A 22 -9.47 -0.09 -6.99
N SER A 23 -10.09 -0.57 -8.06
CA SER A 23 -11.43 -0.16 -8.49
C SER A 23 -12.43 -0.99 -7.69
N CYS A 24 -13.23 -0.31 -6.88
CA CYS A 24 -14.43 -0.89 -6.26
C CYS A 24 -15.48 -1.04 -7.35
N GLU A 25 -15.54 -2.18 -8.03
CA GLU A 25 -16.79 -2.75 -8.55
C GLU A 25 -16.57 -4.17 -9.10
N THR A 26 -17.33 -5.12 -8.56
CA THR A 26 -17.59 -6.48 -9.06
C THR A 26 -16.44 -7.52 -9.05
N GLU A 27 -16.45 -8.37 -8.01
CA GLU A 27 -15.82 -9.71 -7.90
C GLU A 27 -14.33 -9.90 -8.31
N LYS A 28 -13.43 -10.11 -7.33
CA LYS A 28 -12.55 -11.31 -7.16
C LYS A 28 -11.22 -11.01 -6.50
N GLY A 29 -11.08 -11.47 -5.25
CA GLY A 29 -9.79 -11.76 -4.60
C GLY A 29 -8.90 -10.56 -4.34
N PHE A 30 -7.92 -10.77 -3.47
CA PHE A 30 -6.83 -9.83 -3.25
C PHE A 30 -5.88 -9.91 -4.45
N TYR A 31 -5.63 -8.79 -5.15
CA TYR A 31 -4.64 -8.76 -6.23
C TYR A 31 -3.24 -8.56 -5.65
N LEU A 32 -2.55 -9.68 -5.42
CA LEU A 32 -1.15 -9.66 -5.03
C LEU A 32 -0.27 -9.40 -6.25
N PRO A 33 0.80 -8.60 -6.14
CA PRO A 33 1.74 -8.38 -7.22
C PRO A 33 2.51 -9.67 -7.55
N ASP A 34 3.17 -9.71 -8.70
CA ASP A 34 4.14 -10.76 -9.00
C ASP A 34 5.31 -10.72 -8.01
N GLN A 35 6.00 -11.86 -7.86
CA GLN A 35 7.18 -11.94 -7.01
C GLN A 35 8.30 -11.09 -7.63
N PRO A 36 9.02 -10.25 -6.86
CA PRO A 36 10.17 -9.52 -7.36
C PRO A 36 11.27 -10.50 -7.78
N LYS A 37 11.93 -10.22 -8.91
CA LYS A 37 13.00 -11.06 -9.45
C LYS A 37 14.39 -10.51 -9.13
N ASN A 38 14.50 -9.24 -8.80
CA ASN A 38 15.75 -8.54 -8.58
C ASN A 38 15.57 -7.31 -7.66
N GLY A 39 16.68 -6.66 -7.31
CA GLY A 39 16.68 -5.47 -6.46
C GLY A 39 15.97 -4.26 -7.08
N GLU A 40 15.92 -4.13 -8.41
CA GLU A 40 15.18 -3.04 -9.05
C GLU A 40 13.67 -3.19 -8.86
N ASP A 41 13.13 -4.41 -8.96
CA ASP A 41 11.72 -4.69 -8.66
C ASP A 41 11.38 -4.35 -7.20
N ILE A 42 12.29 -4.70 -6.28
CA ILE A 42 12.15 -4.37 -4.85
C ILE A 42 12.12 -2.86 -4.64
N VAL A 43 13.12 -2.12 -5.16
CA VAL A 43 13.21 -0.66 -4.99
C VAL A 43 12.01 0.05 -5.58
N ASN A 44 11.62 -0.30 -6.81
CA ASN A 44 10.47 0.31 -7.47
C ASN A 44 9.17 0.12 -6.67
N SER A 45 9.02 -1.06 -6.04
CA SER A 45 7.87 -1.39 -5.20
C SER A 45 7.91 -0.63 -3.87
N LEU A 46 9.04 -0.65 -3.16
CA LEU A 46 9.23 0.07 -1.89
C LEU A 46 9.00 1.57 -2.05
N ASP A 47 9.61 2.20 -3.06
CA ASP A 47 9.39 3.62 -3.36
C ASP A 47 7.90 3.93 -3.55
N ASN A 48 7.19 3.07 -4.29
CA ASN A 48 5.77 3.26 -4.54
C ASN A 48 4.93 3.08 -3.27
N TYR A 49 5.21 2.06 -2.47
CA TYR A 49 4.45 1.79 -1.25
C TYR A 49 4.69 2.85 -0.17
N HIS A 50 5.92 3.35 0.00
CA HIS A 50 6.20 4.44 0.94
C HIS A 50 5.44 5.72 0.55
N ILE A 51 5.49 6.11 -0.72
CA ILE A 51 4.78 7.31 -1.22
C ILE A 51 3.26 7.15 -1.04
N GLU A 52 2.70 5.99 -1.38
CA GLU A 52 1.27 5.76 -1.23
C GLU A 52 0.86 5.63 0.24
N GLN A 53 1.69 5.05 1.11
CA GLN A 53 1.44 5.02 2.55
C GLN A 53 1.39 6.43 3.13
N GLU A 54 2.38 7.26 2.86
CA GLU A 54 2.42 8.66 3.32
C GLU A 54 1.16 9.41 2.87
N ARG A 55 0.77 9.23 1.61
CA ARG A 55 -0.46 9.82 1.06
C ARG A 55 -1.71 9.36 1.82
N MET A 56 -1.83 8.07 2.11
CA MET A 56 -2.97 7.53 2.86
C MET A 56 -3.00 8.04 4.30
N GLU A 57 -1.84 8.16 4.95
CA GLU A 57 -1.73 8.70 6.31
C GLU A 57 -2.15 10.17 6.37
N VAL A 58 -1.77 10.98 5.37
CA VAL A 58 -2.24 12.37 5.26
C VAL A 58 -3.76 12.45 5.10
N ILE A 59 -4.36 11.57 4.29
CA ILE A 59 -5.82 11.55 4.09
C ILE A 59 -6.51 11.12 5.40
N SER A 60 -6.06 10.02 6.02
CA SER A 60 -6.63 9.52 7.26
C SER A 60 -6.49 10.53 8.41
N GLY A 61 -5.35 11.24 8.47
CA GLY A 61 -5.14 12.32 9.42
C GLY A 61 -6.19 13.42 9.30
N LYS A 62 -6.54 13.83 8.08
CA LYS A 62 -7.58 14.84 7.83
C LYS A 62 -8.97 14.35 8.25
N GLU A 63 -9.31 13.10 7.95
CA GLU A 63 -10.58 12.49 8.39
C GLU A 63 -10.70 12.45 9.92
N LEU A 64 -9.58 12.22 10.63
CA LEU A 64 -9.55 12.23 12.08
C LEU A 64 -9.53 13.64 12.68
N ASP A 65 -8.94 14.62 11.98
CA ASP A 65 -8.95 16.03 12.40
C ASP A 65 -10.37 16.61 12.40
N GLU A 66 -11.22 16.19 11.46
CA GLU A 66 -12.65 16.55 11.46
C GLU A 66 -13.39 16.02 12.71
N CYS A 67 -12.85 14.98 13.35
CA CYS A 67 -13.38 14.37 14.58
C CYS A 67 -12.45 14.57 15.79
N LYS A 68 -11.66 15.65 15.82
CA LYS A 68 -10.63 15.86 16.85
C LYS A 68 -11.13 15.88 18.30
N TYR A 69 -12.39 16.26 18.51
CA TYR A 69 -13.05 16.28 19.83
C TYR A 69 -13.92 15.06 20.10
N CYS A 70 -13.95 14.09 19.18
CA CYS A 70 -14.72 12.87 19.34
C CYS A 70 -14.07 11.93 20.36
N SER A 71 -14.89 11.09 20.96
CA SER A 71 -14.44 10.00 21.82
C SER A 71 -13.56 9.01 21.05
N LYS A 72 -12.82 8.18 21.80
CA LYS A 72 -11.98 7.13 21.22
C LYS A 72 -12.79 6.14 20.38
N ASP A 73 -14.00 5.80 20.81
CA ASP A 73 -14.86 4.84 20.12
C ASP A 73 -15.37 5.39 18.79
N GLU A 74 -15.68 6.68 18.75
CA GLU A 74 -16.05 7.39 17.51
C GLU A 74 -14.85 7.45 16.53
N GLN A 75 -13.66 7.79 17.03
CA GLN A 75 -12.44 7.79 16.21
C GLN A 75 -12.11 6.38 15.68
N ASN A 76 -12.27 5.34 16.50
CA ASN A 76 -12.09 3.95 16.08
C ASN A 76 -13.13 3.54 15.02
N THR A 77 -14.38 4.00 15.16
CA THR A 77 -15.42 3.78 14.17
C THR A 77 -15.09 4.45 12.84
N ILE A 78 -14.50 5.64 12.86
CA ILE A 78 -14.00 6.33 11.66
C ILE A 78 -12.89 5.51 11.02
N LYS A 79 -11.86 5.12 11.78
CA LYS A 79 -10.75 4.29 11.28
C LYS A 79 -11.22 2.99 10.64
N LEU A 80 -12.18 2.31 11.27
CA LEU A 80 -12.75 1.07 10.77
C LEU A 80 -13.42 1.23 9.39
N LYS A 81 -13.98 2.41 9.11
CA LYS A 81 -14.64 2.75 7.85
C LYS A 81 -13.73 3.49 6.86
N SER A 82 -12.65 4.09 7.34
CA SER A 82 -11.72 4.91 6.56
C SER A 82 -10.92 4.05 5.60
N GLU A 83 -11.17 4.19 4.31
CA GLU A 83 -10.42 3.47 3.29
C GLU A 83 -8.93 3.81 3.33
N ALA A 84 -8.60 5.08 3.58
CA ALA A 84 -7.22 5.54 3.70
C ALA A 84 -6.50 4.85 4.88
N TRP A 85 -7.14 4.80 6.06
CA TRP A 85 -6.61 4.07 7.21
C TRP A 85 -6.34 2.61 6.88
N GLN A 86 -7.33 1.92 6.29
CA GLN A 86 -7.19 0.50 5.94
C GLN A 86 -6.05 0.26 4.94
N ARG A 87 -5.92 1.11 3.91
CA ARG A 87 -4.88 1.00 2.88
C ARG A 87 -3.48 1.30 3.40
N SER A 88 -3.33 2.27 4.29
CA SER A 88 -2.04 2.58 4.92
C SER A 88 -1.43 1.32 5.55
N TRP A 89 -2.22 0.53 6.28
CA TRP A 89 -1.75 -0.73 6.88
C TRP A 89 -1.44 -1.83 5.87
N ILE A 90 -2.15 -1.87 4.74
CA ILE A 90 -1.84 -2.80 3.63
C ILE A 90 -0.48 -2.43 3.02
N TYR A 91 -0.21 -1.14 2.81
CA TYR A 91 1.08 -0.70 2.29
C TYR A 91 2.22 -0.95 3.27
N GLU A 92 2.02 -0.72 4.57
CA GLU A 92 3.01 -1.08 5.58
C GLU A 92 3.29 -2.59 5.59
N ALA A 93 2.27 -3.43 5.43
CA ALA A 93 2.44 -4.87 5.32
C ALA A 93 3.32 -5.25 4.12
N PHE A 94 3.12 -4.62 2.95
CA PHE A 94 3.99 -4.82 1.80
C PHE A 94 5.42 -4.34 2.08
N ILE A 95 5.60 -3.12 2.60
CA ILE A 95 6.93 -2.59 2.92
C ILE A 95 7.70 -3.56 3.82
N LEU A 96 7.09 -4.01 4.92
CA LEU A 96 7.71 -4.98 5.82
C LEU A 96 7.97 -6.33 5.14
N ALA A 97 7.07 -6.82 4.29
CA ALA A 97 7.28 -8.04 3.52
C ALA A 97 8.47 -7.94 2.56
N PHE A 98 8.66 -6.79 1.92
CA PHE A 98 9.80 -6.53 1.04
C PHE A 98 11.10 -6.43 1.83
N LEU A 99 11.14 -5.60 2.87
CA LEU A 99 12.33 -5.38 3.70
C LEU A 99 12.76 -6.63 4.48
N SER A 100 11.84 -7.53 4.79
CA SER A 100 12.15 -8.78 5.48
C SER A 100 12.35 -9.93 4.50
N TYR A 101 11.27 -10.48 3.96
CA TYR A 101 11.31 -11.71 3.17
C TYR A 101 11.96 -11.51 1.81
N LYS A 102 11.62 -10.46 1.05
CA LYS A 102 12.08 -10.33 -0.34
C LYS A 102 13.55 -9.95 -0.45
N MET A 103 14.01 -9.03 0.40
CA MET A 103 15.44 -8.72 0.49
C MET A 103 16.24 -9.93 0.98
N THR A 104 15.74 -10.69 1.97
CA THR A 104 16.40 -11.94 2.41
C THR A 104 16.50 -12.97 1.29
N GLN A 105 15.39 -13.23 0.59
CA GLN A 105 15.31 -14.28 -0.45
C GLN A 105 16.19 -13.98 -1.67
N LEU A 106 16.43 -12.71 -1.97
CA LEU A 106 17.29 -12.28 -3.07
C LEU A 106 18.69 -11.81 -2.60
N GLU A 107 19.02 -12.07 -1.34
CA GLU A 107 20.34 -11.82 -0.74
C GLU A 107 20.81 -10.35 -0.80
N TYR A 108 19.89 -9.40 -0.55
CA TYR A 108 20.21 -7.98 -0.45
C TYR A 108 20.24 -7.51 1.00
N ASP A 109 21.38 -6.99 1.44
CA ASP A 109 21.51 -6.35 2.77
C ASP A 109 20.90 -4.94 2.79
N TYR A 110 21.05 -4.20 1.69
CA TYR A 110 20.51 -2.86 1.52
C TYR A 110 20.26 -2.54 0.04
N LEU A 111 19.35 -1.60 -0.21
CA LEU A 111 19.00 -1.09 -1.54
C LEU A 111 18.72 0.41 -1.46
N GLU A 112 19.26 1.18 -2.39
CA GLU A 112 19.02 2.63 -2.45
C GLU A 112 17.71 2.95 -3.17
N SER A 113 16.93 3.86 -2.59
CA SER A 113 15.72 4.40 -3.22
C SER A 113 16.05 5.14 -4.53
N LYS A 114 15.12 5.10 -5.49
CA LYS A 114 15.21 5.87 -6.74
C LYS A 114 14.37 7.14 -6.71
N LYS A 115 13.37 7.23 -5.84
CA LYS A 115 12.39 8.34 -5.81
C LYS A 115 12.45 9.20 -4.55
N ILE A 116 12.81 8.61 -3.43
CA ILE A 116 12.92 9.28 -2.12
C ILE A 116 14.41 9.61 -1.91
N PRO A 117 14.81 10.90 -1.91
CA PRO A 117 16.20 11.29 -1.73
C PRO A 117 16.76 10.82 -0.39
N GLU A 118 18.02 10.34 -0.40
CA GLU A 118 18.76 9.91 0.80
C GLU A 118 18.15 8.72 1.55
N GLU A 119 17.14 8.06 0.98
CA GLU A 119 16.51 6.89 1.57
C GLU A 119 17.26 5.61 1.16
N THR A 120 17.71 4.86 2.17
CA THR A 120 18.32 3.54 1.98
C THR A 120 17.44 2.50 2.67
N TYR A 121 16.93 1.55 1.91
CA TYR A 121 16.18 0.41 2.42
C TYR A 121 17.15 -0.63 2.97
N ILE A 122 17.00 -1.01 4.24
CA ILE A 122 17.87 -1.96 4.93
C ILE A 122 17.06 -3.21 5.26
N ILE A 123 17.65 -4.38 5.05
CA ILE A 123 17.04 -5.66 5.41
C ILE A 123 16.68 -5.70 6.90
N ILE A 124 15.52 -6.26 7.21
CA ILE A 124 15.07 -6.45 8.59
C ILE A 124 14.81 -7.94 8.86
N THR A 125 14.87 -8.32 10.13
CA THR A 125 14.63 -9.72 10.54
C THR A 125 13.21 -10.17 10.19
N LEU A 126 13.07 -11.41 9.69
CA LEU A 126 11.78 -11.99 9.28
C LEU A 126 10.68 -11.91 10.35
N SER A 127 11.06 -12.05 11.63
CA SER A 127 10.13 -12.00 12.76
C SER A 127 9.40 -10.66 12.90
N ILE A 128 10.00 -9.55 12.46
CA ILE A 128 9.37 -8.22 12.55
C ILE A 128 8.08 -8.20 11.73
N PHE A 129 8.10 -8.74 10.51
CA PHE A 129 6.92 -8.81 9.67
C PHE A 129 5.89 -9.80 10.21
N ASP A 130 6.32 -10.97 10.69
CA ASP A 130 5.41 -11.97 11.25
C ASP A 130 4.70 -11.46 12.54
N ASP A 131 5.44 -10.76 13.41
CA ASP A 131 4.89 -10.12 14.60
C ASP A 131 3.91 -9.02 14.23
N PHE A 132 4.26 -8.17 13.26
CA PHE A 132 3.35 -7.14 12.73
C PHE A 132 2.02 -7.75 12.27
N VAL A 133 2.06 -8.84 11.49
CA VAL A 133 0.85 -9.54 11.05
C VAL A 133 0.04 -10.00 12.26
N GLY A 134 0.69 -10.64 13.25
CA GLY A 134 0.05 -11.10 14.48
C GLY A 134 -0.61 -9.98 15.31
N TYR A 135 0.01 -8.81 15.39
CA TYR A 135 -0.56 -7.63 16.05
C TYR A 135 -1.78 -7.10 15.29
N ARG A 136 -1.70 -6.97 13.96
CA ARG A 136 -2.78 -6.40 13.14
C ARG A 136 -4.04 -7.27 13.12
N GLN A 137 -3.93 -8.58 13.29
CA GLN A 137 -5.11 -9.45 13.44
C GLN A 137 -5.96 -9.08 14.67
N LYS A 138 -5.33 -8.54 15.72
CA LYS A 138 -5.99 -8.14 16.98
C LYS A 138 -6.45 -6.68 16.98
N ASP A 139 -6.14 -5.90 15.94
CA ASP A 139 -6.47 -4.49 15.87
C ASP A 139 -7.96 -4.30 15.55
N GLU A 140 -8.71 -3.71 16.48
CA GLU A 140 -10.16 -3.48 16.33
C GLU A 140 -10.49 -2.32 15.39
N THR A 141 -9.49 -1.52 14.99
CA THR A 141 -9.66 -0.44 14.01
C THR A 141 -9.50 -0.92 12.56
N LEU A 142 -9.16 -2.20 12.35
CA LEU A 142 -9.08 -2.83 11.04
C LEU A 142 -10.30 -3.70 10.77
N ASN A 143 -10.84 -3.57 9.57
CA ASN A 143 -11.94 -4.43 9.13
C ASN A 143 -11.40 -5.81 8.72
N ASN A 144 -12.31 -6.79 8.60
CA ASN A 144 -11.94 -8.17 8.28
C ASN A 144 -11.25 -8.30 6.92
N ASN A 145 -11.68 -7.52 5.91
CA ASN A 145 -11.07 -7.58 4.58
C ASN A 145 -9.61 -7.16 4.61
N THR A 146 -9.27 -6.09 5.34
CA THR A 146 -7.88 -5.65 5.53
C THR A 146 -7.05 -6.70 6.23
N LYS A 147 -7.59 -7.31 7.29
CA LYS A 147 -6.92 -8.38 8.04
C LYS A 147 -6.65 -9.61 7.17
N GLU A 148 -7.63 -10.02 6.37
CA GLU A 148 -7.49 -11.11 5.40
C GLU A 148 -6.43 -10.77 4.34
N TYR A 149 -6.41 -9.53 3.83
CA TYR A 149 -5.39 -9.11 2.88
C TYR A 149 -3.99 -9.21 3.48
N ILE A 150 -3.79 -8.71 4.70
CA ILE A 150 -2.48 -8.79 5.39
C ILE A 150 -2.01 -10.25 5.54
N LEU A 151 -2.93 -11.20 5.79
CA LEU A 151 -2.60 -12.63 5.81
C LEU A 151 -2.22 -13.16 4.43
N GLU A 152 -2.90 -12.74 3.37
CA GLU A 152 -2.53 -13.10 2.00
C GLU A 152 -1.17 -12.53 1.60
N ILE A 153 -0.82 -11.31 2.04
CA ILE A 153 0.51 -10.74 1.87
C ILE A 153 1.54 -11.58 2.61
N GLN A 154 1.25 -12.06 3.82
CA GLN A 154 2.15 -12.95 4.56
C GLN A 154 2.41 -14.27 3.80
N LYS A 155 1.36 -14.89 3.25
CA LYS A 155 1.49 -16.09 2.42
C LYS A 155 2.29 -15.80 1.15
N TRP A 156 2.03 -14.67 0.50
CA TRP A 156 2.76 -14.21 -0.67
C TRP A 156 4.24 -13.96 -0.39
N ALA A 157 4.55 -13.35 0.76
CA ALA A 157 5.92 -13.04 1.16
C ALA A 157 6.74 -14.31 1.38
N LYS A 158 6.12 -15.35 1.93
CA LYS A 158 6.75 -16.65 2.21
C LYS A 158 6.96 -17.53 0.98
N LYS A 159 6.35 -17.21 -0.16
CA LYS A 159 6.63 -17.93 -1.42
C LYS A 159 8.09 -17.66 -1.83
N GLU A 160 8.77 -18.71 -2.29
CA GLU A 160 10.13 -18.60 -2.84
C GLU A 160 10.12 -17.73 -4.10
N ALA A 161 11.21 -16.97 -4.29
CA ALA A 161 11.44 -16.26 -5.55
C ALA A 161 11.76 -17.29 -6.64
N ILE A 162 11.04 -17.24 -7.76
CA ILE A 162 11.33 -18.11 -8.90
C ILE A 162 12.53 -17.51 -9.64
N HIS A 163 13.68 -18.17 -9.56
CA HIS A 163 14.84 -17.86 -10.38
C HIS A 163 14.62 -18.43 -11.80
N GLU A 164 14.44 -17.57 -12.79
CA GLU A 164 14.42 -17.94 -14.23
C GLU A 164 15.83 -17.99 -14.82
#